data_AF-A0A437QLQ1-F1
#
_entry.id   AF-A0A437QLQ1-F1
#
_cell.length_a   1.000
_cell.length_b   1.000
_cell.length_c   1.000
_cell.angle_alpha   90.00
_cell.angle_beta   90.00
_cell.angle_gamma   90.00
#
_symmetry.space_group_name_H-M   'P 1'
#
loop_
_entity.id
_entity.type
_entity.pdbx_description
1 polymer ?
#
loop_
_entity_poly.entity_id
_entity_poly.type
_entity_poly.pdbx_seq_one_letter_code
_entity_poly.pdbx_strand_id
1 'polypeptide(L)'
;MRSGLRQQAGILCLVLGCHLAAFALTVAHSNEPTPEPEPETITPPTIVGIMLPPPVAPPQPKPKPLPEPKPQPKPKPKPKPLPKAPPSEKAVSAPPVEPPPPPAKTAKAAPPKAAPAAPTIQPPSAEAQGLSNKAPLYPQLSRKKKEQGTVLLLILVKADGTVGEIKLKTSSGFTRLDQAAKQAVKRWQFQPALKDGKAIDFWYELPLKFRLNQG
;
A
#
# COMPACT_ATOMS: atom_id res chain seq x y z
N MET A 1 74.17 -15.56 37.43
CA MET A 1 73.25 -14.98 36.43
C MET A 1 72.17 -15.98 35.97
N ARG A 2 71.47 -16.68 36.88
CA ARG A 2 70.43 -17.68 36.53
C ARG A 2 69.03 -17.38 37.13
N SER A 3 68.91 -16.36 37.99
CA SER A 3 67.67 -16.01 38.69
C SER A 3 66.70 -15.14 37.87
N GLY A 4 67.21 -14.28 36.97
CA GLY A 4 66.39 -13.37 36.17
C GLY A 4 65.52 -14.05 35.11
N LEU A 5 66.02 -15.11 34.49
CA LEU A 5 65.30 -15.82 33.43
C LEU A 5 64.10 -16.62 33.96
N ARG A 6 64.19 -17.15 35.19
CA ARG A 6 63.09 -17.86 35.86
C ARG A 6 62.00 -16.89 36.34
N GLN A 7 62.39 -15.71 36.82
CA GLN A 7 61.47 -14.62 37.20
C GLN A 7 60.71 -14.09 35.97
N GLN A 8 61.41 -13.82 34.87
CA GLN A 8 60.77 -13.37 33.63
C GLN A 8 59.88 -14.44 32.99
N ALA A 9 60.27 -15.72 33.03
CA ALA A 9 59.41 -16.80 32.57
C ALA A 9 58.15 -16.94 33.43
N GLY A 10 58.26 -16.79 34.76
CA GLY A 10 57.11 -16.81 35.66
C GLY A 10 56.13 -15.66 35.43
N ILE A 11 56.64 -14.44 35.24
CA ILE A 11 55.82 -13.25 34.94
C ILE A 11 55.17 -13.38 33.55
N LEU A 12 55.90 -13.89 32.55
CA LEU A 12 55.37 -14.09 31.20
C LEU A 12 54.22 -15.12 31.19
N CYS A 13 54.37 -16.23 31.93
CA CYS A 13 53.29 -17.22 32.09
C CYS A 13 52.07 -16.65 32.83
N LEU A 14 52.28 -15.80 33.84
CA LEU A 14 51.18 -15.13 34.55
C LEU A 14 50.44 -14.14 33.65
N VAL A 15 51.16 -13.35 32.86
CA VAL A 15 50.56 -12.38 31.93
C VAL A 15 49.81 -13.10 30.81
N LEU A 16 50.38 -14.16 30.23
CA LEU A 16 49.69 -15.01 29.25
C LEU A 16 48.45 -15.69 29.88
N GLY A 17 48.57 -16.20 31.10
CA GLY A 17 47.44 -16.79 31.83
C GLY A 17 46.31 -15.80 32.07
N CYS A 18 46.63 -14.57 32.51
CA CYS A 18 45.66 -13.49 32.69
C CYS A 18 45.00 -13.06 31.38
N HIS A 19 45.75 -12.99 30.27
CA HIS A 19 45.18 -12.65 28.96
C HIS A 19 44.29 -13.76 28.41
N LEU A 20 44.67 -15.03 28.60
CA LEU A 20 43.84 -16.17 28.22
C LEU A 20 42.56 -16.26 29.06
N ALA A 21 42.63 -15.97 30.36
CA ALA A 21 41.46 -15.92 31.23
C ALA A 21 40.52 -14.75 30.90
N ALA A 22 41.07 -13.57 30.59
CA ALA A 22 40.28 -12.42 30.14
C ALA A 22 39.64 -12.65 28.77
N PHE A 23 40.33 -13.33 27.85
CA PHE A 23 39.78 -13.75 26.56
C PHE A 23 38.67 -14.79 26.72
N ALA A 24 38.84 -15.77 27.62
CA ALA A 24 37.79 -16.76 27.91
C ALA A 24 36.54 -16.12 28.54
N LEU A 25 36.71 -15.13 29.43
CA LEU A 25 35.59 -14.40 30.05
C LEU A 25 34.84 -13.49 29.06
N THR A 26 35.55 -12.89 28.11
CA THR A 26 34.93 -12.08 27.03
C THR A 26 34.22 -12.94 25.99
N VAL A 27 34.76 -14.11 25.64
CA VAL A 27 34.09 -15.07 24.75
C VAL A 27 32.83 -15.67 25.40
N ALA A 28 32.87 -15.95 26.72
CA ALA A 28 31.71 -16.48 27.43
C ALA A 28 30.55 -15.46 27.59
N HIS A 29 30.84 -14.16 27.67
CA HIS A 29 29.81 -13.09 27.65
C HIS A 29 29.36 -12.70 26.24
N SER A 30 30.12 -13.04 25.19
CA SER A 30 29.79 -12.72 23.79
C SER A 30 29.00 -13.81 23.08
N ASN A 31 28.64 -14.88 23.80
CA ASN A 31 27.92 -16.02 23.26
C ASN A 31 26.53 -16.13 23.89
N GLU A 32 25.88 -14.99 24.15
CA GLU A 32 24.42 -15.00 24.20
C GLU A 32 23.94 -15.52 22.84
N PRO A 33 23.13 -16.59 22.78
CA PRO A 33 22.50 -16.97 21.53
C PRO A 33 21.74 -15.74 21.06
N THR A 34 22.22 -15.13 19.99
CA THR A 34 21.45 -14.12 19.27
C THR A 34 20.07 -14.72 19.11
N PRO A 35 18.99 -14.05 19.55
CA PRO A 35 17.66 -14.56 19.32
C PRO A 35 17.58 -14.78 17.80
N GLU A 36 17.57 -16.06 17.41
CA GLU A 36 17.31 -16.44 16.05
C GLU A 36 16.04 -15.69 15.70
N PRO A 37 16.02 -14.86 14.65
CA PRO A 37 14.81 -14.18 14.28
C PRO A 37 13.80 -15.30 14.07
N GLU A 38 12.85 -15.44 15.01
CA GLU A 38 11.67 -16.26 14.79
C GLU A 38 11.24 -15.93 13.37
N PRO A 39 10.99 -16.91 12.50
CA PRO A 39 10.58 -16.61 11.15
C PRO A 39 9.42 -15.66 11.30
N GLU A 40 9.65 -14.36 11.03
CA GLU A 40 8.58 -13.39 10.95
C GLU A 40 7.68 -14.08 9.97
N THR A 41 6.56 -14.57 10.46
CA THR A 41 5.60 -15.21 9.60
C THR A 41 5.25 -14.05 8.72
N ILE A 42 5.83 -14.06 7.51
CA ILE A 42 5.48 -13.14 6.45
C ILE A 42 4.04 -13.56 6.23
N THR A 43 3.15 -12.94 6.99
CA THR A 43 1.74 -12.96 6.69
C THR A 43 1.79 -12.46 5.25
N PRO A 44 1.40 -13.32 4.29
CA PRO A 44 1.28 -12.82 2.93
C PRO A 44 0.43 -11.56 3.08
N PRO A 45 0.83 -10.42 2.49
CA PRO A 45 0.00 -9.24 2.55
C PRO A 45 -1.39 -9.73 2.16
N THR A 46 -2.39 -9.50 3.01
CA THR A 46 -3.77 -9.78 2.65
C THR A 46 -3.98 -9.00 1.37
N ILE A 47 -3.91 -9.69 0.23
CA ILE A 47 -4.27 -9.14 -1.06
C ILE A 47 -5.77 -8.96 -0.89
N VAL A 48 -6.14 -7.75 -0.49
CA VAL A 48 -7.52 -7.32 -0.56
C VAL A 48 -7.81 -7.28 -2.04
N GLY A 49 -8.27 -8.41 -2.57
CA GLY A 49 -8.80 -8.52 -3.91
C GLY A 49 -10.10 -7.72 -3.93
N ILE A 50 -9.97 -6.40 -4.07
CA ILE A 50 -11.12 -5.57 -4.38
C ILE A 50 -11.46 -5.91 -5.82
N MET A 51 -12.46 -6.77 -6.02
CA MET A 51 -13.15 -6.85 -7.30
C MET A 51 -13.79 -5.48 -7.53
N LEU A 52 -13.04 -4.57 -8.17
CA LEU A 52 -13.57 -3.28 -8.55
C LEU A 52 -14.76 -3.54 -9.49
N PRO A 53 -15.97 -3.09 -9.15
CA PRO A 53 -17.10 -3.21 -10.06
C PRO A 53 -16.77 -2.48 -11.38
N PRO A 54 -17.33 -2.91 -12.53
CA PRO A 54 -17.08 -2.26 -13.80
C PRO A 54 -17.39 -0.76 -13.68
N PRO A 55 -16.53 0.13 -14.23
CA PRO A 55 -16.75 1.57 -14.12
C PRO A 55 -18.09 1.93 -14.76
N VAL A 56 -18.97 2.54 -13.97
CA VAL A 56 -20.19 3.18 -14.48
C VAL A 56 -19.76 4.15 -15.57
N ALA A 57 -20.33 3.99 -16.77
CA ALA A 57 -20.04 4.85 -17.90
C ALA A 57 -20.14 6.33 -17.49
N PRO A 58 -19.21 7.20 -17.89
CA PRO A 58 -19.31 8.61 -17.59
C PRO A 58 -20.68 9.14 -18.04
N PRO A 59 -21.38 9.94 -17.20
CA PRO A 59 -22.61 10.56 -17.63
C PRO A 59 -22.33 11.36 -18.91
N GLN A 60 -23.07 11.07 -19.97
CA GLN A 60 -22.95 11.79 -21.23
C GLN A 60 -23.04 13.30 -20.95
N PRO A 61 -22.13 14.13 -21.48
CA PRO A 61 -22.21 15.56 -21.29
C PRO A 61 -23.52 16.06 -21.88
N LYS A 62 -24.36 16.66 -21.02
CA LYS A 62 -25.58 17.36 -21.44
C LYS A 62 -25.21 18.35 -22.57
N PRO A 63 -26.02 18.47 -23.63
CA PRO A 63 -25.78 19.45 -24.69
C PRO A 63 -25.61 20.85 -24.08
N LYS A 64 -24.52 21.54 -24.43
CA LYS A 64 -24.33 22.94 -24.04
C LYS A 64 -25.50 23.76 -24.58
N PRO A 65 -26.14 24.61 -23.77
CA PRO A 65 -27.13 25.55 -24.26
C PRO A 65 -26.52 26.43 -25.35
N LEU A 66 -27.26 26.61 -26.44
CA LEU A 66 -26.93 27.55 -27.51
C LEU A 66 -26.76 28.96 -26.88
N PRO A 67 -25.79 29.78 -27.33
CA PRO A 67 -25.60 31.11 -26.77
C PRO A 67 -26.87 31.96 -26.93
N GLU A 68 -27.44 32.44 -25.82
CA GLU A 68 -28.51 33.43 -25.85
C GLU A 68 -28.02 34.74 -26.51
N PRO A 69 -28.85 35.39 -27.35
CA PRO A 69 -28.52 36.70 -27.90
C PRO A 69 -28.35 37.71 -26.76
N LYS A 70 -27.19 38.39 -26.71
CA LYS A 70 -26.91 39.46 -25.74
C LYS A 70 -27.97 40.57 -25.84
N PRO A 71 -28.69 40.91 -24.77
CA PRO A 71 -29.55 42.09 -24.73
C PRO A 71 -28.70 43.38 -24.73
N GLN A 72 -29.07 44.36 -25.56
CA GLN A 72 -28.48 45.70 -25.58
C GLN A 72 -28.76 46.48 -24.27
N PRO A 73 -27.87 47.39 -23.84
CA PRO A 73 -28.03 48.12 -22.59
C PRO A 73 -28.80 49.43 -22.78
N LYS A 74 -29.73 49.74 -21.86
CA LYS A 74 -30.32 51.08 -21.63
C LYS A 74 -31.08 51.12 -20.29
N PRO A 75 -31.36 52.30 -19.69
CA PRO A 75 -30.55 52.96 -18.64
C PRO A 75 -31.21 53.02 -17.23
N LYS A 76 -30.42 53.19 -16.17
CA LYS A 76 -30.86 53.64 -14.80
C LYS A 76 -31.11 55.18 -14.79
N PRO A 77 -31.73 55.88 -13.78
CA PRO A 77 -32.22 55.50 -12.43
C PRO A 77 -33.55 56.20 -11.92
N LYS A 78 -34.14 55.78 -10.77
CA LYS A 78 -34.30 56.57 -9.51
C LYS A 78 -35.14 55.84 -8.41
N PRO A 79 -34.96 56.15 -7.10
CA PRO A 79 -35.54 55.40 -5.95
C PRO A 79 -36.63 56.16 -5.16
N LYS A 80 -37.57 55.42 -4.51
CA LYS A 80 -38.28 55.73 -3.24
C LYS A 80 -39.42 54.71 -2.96
N PRO A 81 -40.06 54.64 -1.76
CA PRO A 81 -39.56 54.40 -0.39
C PRO A 81 -40.26 53.18 0.30
N LEU A 82 -39.71 52.67 1.41
CA LEU A 82 -40.37 51.67 2.28
C LEU A 82 -41.57 52.24 3.05
N PRO A 83 -42.63 51.43 3.30
CA PRO A 83 -43.26 51.39 4.62
C PRO A 83 -43.40 49.98 5.23
N LYS A 84 -43.62 49.99 6.56
CA LYS A 84 -43.42 48.95 7.60
C LYS A 84 -44.58 47.92 7.72
N ALA A 85 -44.27 46.73 8.24
CA ALA A 85 -45.17 45.66 8.75
C ALA A 85 -45.72 45.99 10.18
N PRO A 86 -46.40 45.10 10.97
CA PRO A 86 -47.06 43.76 10.82
C PRO A 86 -48.49 43.74 11.52
N PRO A 87 -49.09 42.69 12.17
CA PRO A 87 -48.85 41.22 12.30
C PRO A 87 -50.10 40.25 12.30
N SER A 88 -49.82 38.94 12.47
CA SER A 88 -50.68 37.79 12.91
C SER A 88 -51.58 37.12 11.84
N GLU A 89 -51.78 35.79 11.79
CA GLU A 89 -51.99 34.83 12.89
C GLU A 89 -52.00 33.36 12.38
N LYS A 90 -51.71 32.40 13.30
CA LYS A 90 -51.91 30.92 13.25
C LYS A 90 -50.77 30.09 12.61
N ALA A 91 -49.91 29.43 13.39
CA ALA A 91 -50.08 28.15 14.11
C ALA A 91 -50.45 26.99 13.15
N VAL A 92 -49.75 25.84 13.09
CA VAL A 92 -49.73 24.78 14.12
C VAL A 92 -48.65 23.70 13.81
N SER A 93 -48.05 23.20 14.90
CA SER A 93 -47.40 21.91 15.22
C SER A 93 -46.34 21.23 14.35
N ALA A 94 -45.20 21.02 15.00
CA ALA A 94 -44.24 19.95 14.74
C ALA A 94 -44.76 18.57 15.23
N PRO A 95 -44.38 17.45 14.60
CA PRO A 95 -44.70 16.10 15.08
C PRO A 95 -43.78 15.66 16.25
N PRO A 96 -44.28 14.88 17.23
CA PRO A 96 -43.47 14.30 18.31
C PRO A 96 -42.50 13.22 17.83
N VAL A 97 -41.32 13.17 18.44
CA VAL A 97 -40.29 12.13 18.26
C VAL A 97 -40.63 10.93 19.16
N GLU A 98 -40.81 9.75 18.58
CA GLU A 98 -40.91 8.49 19.33
C GLU A 98 -39.54 8.04 19.88
N PRO A 99 -39.48 7.45 21.09
CA PRO A 99 -38.26 6.83 21.61
C PRO A 99 -37.98 5.47 20.95
N PRO A 100 -36.70 5.03 20.88
CA PRO A 100 -36.32 3.75 20.27
C PRO A 100 -36.79 2.54 21.10
N PRO A 101 -37.08 1.38 20.46
CA PRO A 101 -37.48 0.16 21.16
C PRO A 101 -36.31 -0.47 21.94
N PRO A 102 -36.59 -1.22 23.02
CA PRO A 102 -35.57 -1.90 23.82
C PRO A 102 -34.92 -3.08 23.07
N PRO A 103 -33.68 -3.47 23.42
CA PRO A 103 -32.95 -4.54 22.75
C PRO A 103 -33.63 -5.90 22.93
N ALA A 104 -33.92 -6.56 21.81
CA ALA A 104 -34.48 -7.90 21.79
C ALA A 104 -33.48 -8.92 22.35
N LYS A 105 -34.01 -9.82 23.17
CA LYS A 105 -33.32 -10.91 23.87
C LYS A 105 -32.60 -11.84 22.90
N THR A 106 -31.42 -12.28 23.29
CA THR A 106 -30.58 -13.29 22.62
C THR A 106 -31.32 -14.61 22.44
N ALA A 107 -31.71 -14.92 21.20
CA ALA A 107 -32.11 -16.27 20.80
C ALA A 107 -30.85 -17.08 20.47
N LYS A 108 -30.70 -18.22 21.14
CA LYS A 108 -29.62 -19.21 20.98
C LYS A 108 -29.64 -19.76 19.54
N ALA A 109 -28.59 -19.47 18.76
CA ALA A 109 -28.46 -19.94 17.38
C ALA A 109 -28.19 -21.45 17.32
N ALA A 110 -28.95 -22.15 16.46
CA ALA A 110 -28.67 -23.51 16.04
C ALA A 110 -27.33 -23.59 15.27
N PRO A 111 -26.63 -24.74 15.26
CA PRO A 111 -25.37 -24.89 14.54
C PRO A 111 -25.57 -24.62 13.03
N PRO A 112 -24.70 -23.81 12.39
CA PRO A 112 -24.88 -23.45 10.99
C PRO A 112 -24.65 -24.67 10.10
N LYS A 113 -25.65 -24.99 9.28
CA LYS A 113 -25.54 -25.85 8.10
C LYS A 113 -24.36 -25.36 7.25
N ALA A 114 -23.46 -26.27 6.87
CA ALA A 114 -22.25 -25.96 6.11
C ALA A 114 -22.56 -25.06 4.90
N ALA A 115 -21.93 -23.88 4.88
CA ALA A 115 -22.03 -22.94 3.78
C ALA A 115 -21.36 -23.52 2.52
N PRO A 116 -21.88 -23.25 1.30
CA PRO A 116 -21.20 -23.59 0.06
C PRO A 116 -19.77 -23.01 0.04
N ALA A 117 -18.80 -23.80 -0.41
CA ALA A 117 -17.41 -23.35 -0.51
C ALA A 117 -17.31 -22.07 -1.35
N ALA A 118 -16.68 -21.02 -0.80
CA ALA A 118 -16.42 -19.78 -1.52
C ALA A 118 -15.49 -20.05 -2.71
N PRO A 119 -15.65 -19.33 -3.84
CA PRO A 119 -14.79 -19.49 -5.01
C PRO A 119 -13.34 -19.19 -4.66
N THR A 120 -12.42 -20.06 -5.08
CA THR A 120 -10.99 -19.90 -4.80
C THR A 120 -10.37 -19.00 -5.87
N ILE A 121 -9.82 -17.86 -5.46
CA ILE A 121 -9.11 -16.92 -6.34
C ILE A 121 -7.61 -17.05 -6.11
N GLN A 122 -6.87 -17.36 -7.17
CA GLN A 122 -5.41 -17.32 -7.20
C GLN A 122 -4.97 -15.99 -7.83
N PRO A 123 -4.10 -15.20 -7.16
CA PRO A 123 -3.64 -13.92 -7.67
C PRO A 123 -2.68 -14.09 -8.86
N PRO A 124 -2.47 -13.04 -9.67
CA PRO A 124 -1.50 -13.08 -10.75
C PRO A 124 -0.06 -13.09 -10.20
N SER A 125 0.87 -13.61 -11.00
CA SER A 125 2.30 -13.69 -10.63
C SER A 125 3.22 -13.18 -11.73
N ALA A 126 4.22 -12.38 -11.35
CA ALA A 126 5.24 -11.84 -12.26
C ALA A 126 6.47 -12.77 -12.41
N GLU A 127 6.56 -13.80 -11.57
CA GLU A 127 7.75 -14.64 -11.37
C GLU A 127 7.55 -16.07 -11.88
N ALA A 128 6.45 -16.33 -12.58
CA ALA A 128 6.20 -17.66 -13.14
C ALA A 128 7.24 -18.04 -14.20
N GLN A 129 7.51 -19.35 -14.28
CA GLN A 129 8.53 -19.91 -15.16
C GLN A 129 8.26 -19.54 -16.62
N GLY A 130 9.31 -19.07 -17.32
CA GLY A 130 9.22 -18.67 -18.74
C GLY A 130 8.90 -17.19 -18.97
N LEU A 131 8.53 -16.42 -17.94
CA LEU A 131 8.35 -14.97 -18.06
C LEU A 131 9.68 -14.24 -17.96
N SER A 132 10.04 -13.48 -19.01
CA SER A 132 11.27 -12.66 -19.02
C SER A 132 10.94 -11.20 -18.70
N ASN A 133 10.59 -10.94 -17.44
CA ASN A 133 10.31 -9.59 -16.94
C ASN A 133 11.61 -8.89 -16.51
N LYS A 134 12.13 -7.99 -17.37
CA LYS A 134 13.32 -7.21 -17.01
C LYS A 134 13.01 -6.21 -15.90
N ALA A 135 13.87 -6.17 -14.88
CA ALA A 135 13.78 -5.21 -13.80
C ALA A 135 13.73 -3.74 -14.31
N PRO A 136 13.06 -2.82 -13.59
CA PRO A 136 13.03 -1.42 -13.98
C PRO A 136 14.44 -0.81 -14.08
N LEU A 137 14.69 -0.08 -15.16
CA LEU A 137 15.94 0.65 -15.33
C LEU A 137 16.06 1.74 -14.27
N TYR A 138 17.18 1.75 -13.55
CA TYR A 138 17.45 2.80 -12.57
C TYR A 138 17.88 4.10 -13.28
N PRO A 139 17.11 5.20 -13.20
CA PRO A 139 17.45 6.46 -13.87
C PRO A 139 18.83 6.99 -13.44
N GLN A 140 19.67 7.38 -14.41
CA GLN A 140 21.04 7.81 -14.16
C GLN A 140 21.14 8.95 -13.15
N LEU A 141 20.25 9.95 -13.24
CA LEU A 141 20.23 11.07 -12.30
C LEU A 141 19.88 10.61 -10.87
N SER A 142 18.92 9.68 -10.73
CA SER A 142 18.56 9.11 -9.43
C SER A 142 19.70 8.27 -8.84
N ARG A 143 20.45 7.54 -9.67
CA ARG A 143 21.68 6.84 -9.23
C ARG A 143 22.71 7.83 -8.68
N LYS A 144 23.00 8.90 -9.43
CA LYS A 144 23.95 9.96 -9.03
C LYS A 144 23.52 10.65 -7.73
N LYS A 145 22.21 10.86 -7.55
CA LYS A 145 21.61 11.47 -6.35
C LYS A 145 21.34 10.49 -5.21
N LYS A 146 21.69 9.20 -5.38
CA LYS A 146 21.47 8.13 -4.40
C LYS A 146 19.99 7.97 -3.97
N GLU A 147 19.05 8.29 -4.85
CA GLU A 147 17.61 8.29 -4.58
C GLU A 147 17.03 6.88 -4.56
N GLN A 148 16.64 6.36 -3.41
CA GLN A 148 16.10 5.01 -3.25
C GLN A 148 14.66 5.04 -2.73
N GLY A 149 13.91 3.95 -2.92
CA GLY A 149 12.55 3.84 -2.39
C GLY A 149 11.77 2.71 -3.03
N THR A 150 10.51 2.57 -2.63
CA THR A 150 9.59 1.55 -3.17
C THR A 150 8.44 2.23 -3.89
N VAL A 151 8.18 1.85 -5.14
CA VAL A 151 7.00 2.27 -5.88
C VAL A 151 5.93 1.20 -5.73
N LEU A 152 4.72 1.56 -5.31
CA LEU A 152 3.58 0.65 -5.30
C LEU A 152 2.67 0.99 -6.48
N LEU A 153 2.61 0.07 -7.45
CA LEU A 153 1.72 0.18 -8.59
C LEU A 153 0.49 -0.69 -8.39
N LEU A 154 -0.67 -0.17 -8.77
CA LEU A 154 -1.89 -0.94 -8.93
C LEU A 154 -2.07 -1.19 -10.42
N ILE A 155 -1.98 -2.45 -10.85
CA ILE A 155 -2.00 -2.84 -12.26
C ILE A 155 -3.16 -3.77 -12.56
N LEU A 156 -3.81 -3.60 -13.71
CA LEU A 156 -4.78 -4.56 -14.20
C LEU A 156 -4.03 -5.64 -14.97
N VAL A 157 -3.97 -6.85 -14.43
CA VAL A 157 -3.50 -8.03 -15.15
C VAL A 157 -4.69 -8.65 -15.86
N LYS A 158 -4.63 -8.75 -17.18
CA LYS A 158 -5.70 -9.34 -17.97
C LYS A 158 -5.66 -10.86 -17.92
N ALA A 159 -6.76 -11.51 -18.30
CA ALA A 159 -6.87 -12.96 -18.40
C ALA A 159 -5.86 -13.59 -19.38
N ASP A 160 -5.31 -12.83 -20.33
CA ASP A 160 -4.25 -13.25 -21.25
C ASP A 160 -2.82 -13.08 -20.67
N GLY A 161 -2.70 -12.59 -19.44
CA GLY A 161 -1.41 -12.33 -18.78
C GLY A 161 -0.75 -11.00 -19.14
N THR A 162 -1.35 -10.20 -20.02
CA THR A 162 -0.82 -8.87 -20.36
C THR A 162 -1.22 -7.81 -19.33
N VAL A 163 -0.43 -6.74 -19.26
CA VAL A 163 -0.73 -5.59 -18.41
C VAL A 163 -1.65 -4.62 -19.13
N GLY A 164 -2.80 -4.33 -18.52
CA GLY A 164 -3.74 -3.29 -18.93
C GLY A 164 -3.43 -1.94 -18.30
N GLU A 165 -4.38 -1.42 -17.53
CA GLU A 165 -4.26 -0.12 -16.87
C GLU A 165 -3.24 -0.16 -15.72
N ILE A 166 -2.45 0.91 -15.56
CA ILE A 166 -1.44 1.06 -14.51
C ILE A 166 -1.70 2.35 -13.74
N LYS A 167 -1.92 2.23 -12.43
CA LYS A 167 -2.13 3.34 -11.49
C LYS A 167 -0.97 3.40 -10.50
N LEU A 168 -0.55 4.61 -10.15
CA LEU A 168 0.39 4.81 -9.04
C LEU A 168 -0.41 4.82 -7.74
N LYS A 169 -0.23 3.81 -6.89
CA LYS A 169 -0.86 3.74 -5.57
C LYS A 169 -0.01 4.45 -4.52
N THR A 170 1.30 4.24 -4.55
CA THR A 170 2.26 4.92 -3.65
C THR A 170 3.54 5.26 -4.40
N SER A 171 3.95 6.52 -4.31
CA SER A 171 5.22 7.00 -4.89
C SER A 171 6.40 6.54 -4.03
N SER A 172 7.56 6.34 -4.65
CA SER A 172 8.82 6.15 -3.91
C SER A 172 9.36 7.44 -3.28
N GLY A 173 8.66 8.57 -3.42
CA GLY A 173 9.15 9.92 -3.10
C GLY A 173 9.95 10.58 -4.23
N PHE A 174 10.17 9.88 -5.35
CA PHE A 174 10.96 10.38 -6.47
C PHE A 174 10.28 10.06 -7.80
N THR A 175 9.77 11.09 -8.48
CA THR A 175 9.02 10.94 -9.75
C THR A 175 9.81 10.16 -10.82
N ARG A 176 11.14 10.27 -10.85
CA ARG A 176 11.99 9.51 -11.79
C ARG A 176 11.88 8.00 -11.58
N LEU A 177 11.88 7.54 -10.34
CA LEU A 177 11.74 6.12 -10.01
C LEU A 177 10.31 5.64 -10.31
N ASP A 178 9.30 6.45 -9.97
CA ASP A 178 7.90 6.15 -10.29
C ASP A 178 7.67 5.96 -11.79
N GLN A 179 8.25 6.84 -12.62
CA GLN A 179 8.15 6.74 -14.07
C GLN A 179 8.92 5.52 -14.59
N ALA A 180 10.12 5.25 -14.09
CA ALA A 180 10.89 4.07 -14.47
C ALA A 180 10.13 2.77 -14.17
N ALA A 181 9.50 2.68 -13.00
CA ALA A 181 8.63 1.57 -12.62
C ALA A 181 7.48 1.39 -13.61
N LYS A 182 6.70 2.44 -13.88
CA LYS A 182 5.58 2.38 -14.84
C LYS A 182 6.03 1.93 -16.23
N GLN A 183 7.16 2.45 -16.74
CA GLN A 183 7.65 2.12 -18.07
C GLN A 183 8.14 0.67 -18.18
N ALA A 184 8.71 0.12 -17.11
CA ALA A 184 9.13 -1.27 -17.08
C ALA A 184 7.92 -2.22 -17.10
N VAL A 185 6.96 -2.00 -16.20
CA VAL A 185 5.80 -2.89 -16.02
C VAL A 185 4.87 -2.91 -17.22
N LYS A 186 4.78 -1.82 -18.00
CA LYS A 186 4.03 -1.81 -19.27
C LYS A 186 4.40 -2.94 -20.23
N ARG A 187 5.62 -3.47 -20.15
CA ARG A 187 6.14 -4.50 -21.06
C ARG A 187 6.25 -5.87 -20.40
N TRP A 188 5.82 -5.98 -19.14
CA TRP A 188 5.84 -7.24 -18.42
C TRP A 188 4.67 -8.12 -18.85
N GLN A 189 4.85 -9.41 -18.67
CA GLN A 189 3.79 -10.41 -18.74
C GLN A 189 3.67 -11.07 -17.38
N PHE A 190 2.47 -11.58 -17.09
CA PHE A 190 2.13 -12.20 -15.83
C PHE A 190 1.43 -13.52 -16.11
N GLN A 191 1.53 -14.45 -15.17
CA GLN A 191 0.53 -15.49 -15.06
C GLN A 191 -0.78 -14.83 -14.60
N PRO A 192 -1.91 -15.01 -15.33
CA PRO A 192 -3.16 -14.36 -14.98
C PRO A 192 -3.71 -14.91 -13.66
N ALA A 193 -4.58 -14.13 -13.03
CA ALA A 193 -5.34 -14.61 -11.89
C ALA A 193 -6.31 -15.71 -12.33
N LEU A 194 -6.50 -16.72 -11.48
CA LEU A 194 -7.46 -17.79 -11.73
C LEU A 194 -8.59 -17.70 -10.73
N LYS A 195 -9.84 -17.78 -11.20
CA LYS A 195 -11.02 -18.01 -10.37
C LYS A 195 -11.62 -19.34 -10.78
N ASP A 196 -11.64 -20.28 -9.84
CA ASP A 196 -12.15 -21.64 -10.07
C ASP A 196 -11.49 -22.31 -11.31
N GLY A 197 -10.18 -22.08 -11.48
CA GLY A 197 -9.38 -22.60 -12.60
C GLY A 197 -9.49 -21.81 -13.91
N LYS A 198 -10.34 -20.78 -13.98
CA LYS A 198 -10.51 -19.94 -15.16
C LYS A 198 -9.74 -18.63 -15.04
N ALA A 199 -8.97 -18.27 -16.07
CA ALA A 199 -8.27 -17.00 -16.12
C ALA A 199 -9.26 -15.81 -16.14
N ILE A 200 -8.97 -14.80 -15.32
CA ILE A 200 -9.77 -13.58 -15.17
C ILE A 200 -8.90 -12.33 -15.16
N ASP A 201 -9.50 -11.20 -15.51
CA ASP A 201 -8.91 -9.88 -15.28
C ASP A 201 -8.88 -9.59 -13.77
N PHE A 202 -7.74 -9.10 -13.27
CA PHE A 202 -7.52 -8.89 -11.84
C PHE A 202 -6.63 -7.69 -11.57
N TRP A 203 -7.05 -6.85 -10.61
CA TRP A 203 -6.25 -5.74 -10.13
C TRP A 203 -5.23 -6.22 -9.09
N TYR A 204 -3.95 -6.01 -9.38
CA TYR A 204 -2.82 -6.48 -8.59
C TYR A 204 -1.95 -5.34 -8.09
N GLU A 205 -1.52 -5.42 -6.83
CA GLU A 205 -0.61 -4.46 -6.22
C GLU A 205 0.82 -4.97 -6.32
N LEU A 206 1.62 -4.30 -7.14
CA LEU A 206 3.00 -4.66 -7.44
C LEU A 206 3.97 -3.68 -6.75
N PRO A 207 4.68 -4.12 -5.69
CA PRO A 207 5.75 -3.34 -5.09
C PRO A 207 7.06 -3.48 -5.88
N LEU A 208 7.66 -2.35 -6.26
CA LEU A 208 8.94 -2.29 -6.96
C LEU A 208 9.97 -1.54 -6.11
N LYS A 209 10.97 -2.27 -5.61
CA LYS A 209 12.03 -1.72 -4.75
C LYS A 209 13.21 -1.23 -5.59
N PHE A 210 13.56 0.05 -5.47
CA PHE A 210 14.78 0.63 -6.02
C PHE A 210 15.82 0.75 -4.91
N ARG A 211 16.85 -0.09 -4.97
CA ARG A 211 17.99 -0.09 -4.04
C ARG A 211 19.29 0.09 -4.82
N LEU A 212 20.25 0.78 -4.22
CA LEU A 212 21.62 0.85 -4.73
C LEU A 212 22.47 -0.05 -3.85
N ASN A 213 23.10 -1.04 -4.47
CA ASN A 213 24.12 -1.83 -3.80
C ASN A 213 25.31 -0.88 -3.61
N GLN A 214 25.62 -0.54 -2.37
CA GLN A 214 26.82 0.22 -2.05
C GLN A 214 28.00 -0.73 -2.27
N GLY A 215 28.86 -0.39 -3.22
CA GLY A 215 30.13 -1.09 -3.45
C GLY A 215 31.21 -0.59 -2.52
#